data_AF-A0A914ZPT3-F1
#
_entry.id   AF-A0A914ZPT3-F1
#
_cell.length_a   1.000
_cell.length_b   1.000
_cell.length_c   1.000
_cell.angle_alpha   90.00
_cell.angle_beta   90.00
_cell.angle_gamma   90.00
#
_symmetry.space_group_name_H-M   'P 1'
#
loop_
_entity.id
_entity.type
_entity.pdbx_description
1 polymer ?
#
loop_
_entity_poly.entity_id
_entity_poly.type
_entity_poly.pdbx_seq_one_letter_code
_entity_poly.pdbx_strand_id
1 'polypeptide(L)'
;MLLMIKPMMITIATISTLAIIILIRLNPVIFSNRSEEANEIILHDGVYSTCSASFRKLLPPAKIERPLIIVVTFTYPRPTRIPDMIRLSQTLMNIRNIAWIVVEDGKKFNNPTHHLIRRTQIAYCYIAVGRLKTFPVRGWSARDYALKFILRRFANFSNRAVVYFADDDNTYDIRLFDRFIRKVEAIGVWAVGLVAGQIVEAIKHSAENIVNGWLNEFSPKHNWEINMASFAINLRILLRNKNVSLSNCIYNSLEVCLLSQLSITNEDLQPFGHDLTPRDILVWHTKSTHFVRSNMYLGRYGYLIE
;
A
#
# COMPACT_ATOMS: atom_id res chain seq x y z
N MET A 1 52.85 -41.28 24.94
CA MET A 1 51.40 -41.04 24.76
C MET A 1 51.10 -39.56 24.44
N LEU A 2 51.78 -38.93 23.46
CA LEU A 2 51.48 -37.54 23.08
C LEU A 2 51.88 -37.14 21.64
N LEU A 3 52.38 -38.07 20.81
CA LEU A 3 52.83 -37.76 19.43
C LEU A 3 51.84 -38.12 18.31
N MET A 4 50.74 -38.84 18.59
CA MET A 4 49.75 -39.20 17.55
C MET A 4 48.48 -38.34 17.55
N ILE A 5 48.37 -37.36 18.45
CA ILE A 5 47.16 -36.54 18.61
C ILE A 5 47.16 -35.34 17.65
N LYS A 6 48.34 -34.79 17.29
CA LYS A 6 48.46 -33.63 16.40
C LYS A 6 48.05 -33.90 14.94
N PRO A 7 48.45 -35.00 14.27
CA PRO A 7 48.02 -35.26 12.90
C PRO A 7 46.52 -35.56 12.83
N MET A 8 45.98 -36.26 13.84
CA MET A 8 44.58 -36.67 13.89
C MET A 8 43.62 -35.48 14.06
N MET A 9 43.99 -34.51 14.92
CA MET A 9 43.22 -33.27 15.12
C MET A 9 43.20 -32.39 13.86
N ILE A 10 44.31 -32.33 13.10
CA ILE A 10 44.39 -31.56 11.86
C ILE A 10 43.50 -32.19 10.78
N THR A 11 43.50 -33.52 10.64
CA THR A 11 42.60 -34.21 9.71
C THR A 11 41.12 -34.01 10.04
N ILE A 12 40.73 -34.07 11.32
CA ILE A 12 39.34 -33.87 11.74
C ILE A 12 38.89 -32.42 11.51
N ALA A 13 39.75 -31.44 11.76
CA ALA A 13 39.46 -30.03 11.50
C ALA A 13 39.27 -29.76 10.00
N THR A 14 40.13 -30.33 9.13
CA THR A 14 40.00 -30.16 7.68
C THR A 14 38.74 -30.80 7.11
N ILE A 15 38.35 -31.98 7.60
CA ILE A 15 37.10 -32.66 7.20
C ILE A 15 35.87 -31.87 7.69
N SER A 16 35.93 -31.29 8.89
CA SER A 16 34.86 -30.43 9.43
C SER A 16 34.70 -29.15 8.61
N THR A 17 35.79 -28.46 8.24
CA THR A 17 35.72 -27.25 7.42
C THR A 17 35.27 -27.56 5.99
N LEU A 18 35.68 -28.69 5.42
CA LEU A 18 35.24 -29.11 4.09
C LEU A 18 33.75 -29.51 4.10
N ALA A 19 33.28 -30.20 5.15
CA ALA A 19 31.87 -30.53 5.33
C ALA A 19 31.00 -29.28 5.55
N ILE A 20 31.50 -28.26 6.25
CA ILE A 20 30.81 -26.96 6.43
C ILE A 20 30.77 -26.19 5.10
N ILE A 21 31.87 -26.16 4.33
CA ILE A 21 31.89 -25.52 3.01
C ILE A 21 30.99 -26.27 2.02
N ILE A 22 30.94 -27.60 2.08
CA ILE A 22 30.02 -28.42 1.31
C ILE A 22 28.57 -28.21 1.78
N LEU A 23 28.28 -28.08 3.09
CA LEU A 23 26.94 -27.72 3.57
C LEU A 23 26.52 -26.31 3.15
N ILE A 24 27.45 -25.35 3.10
CA ILE A 24 27.19 -23.98 2.64
C ILE A 24 27.03 -23.92 1.11
N ARG A 25 27.74 -24.77 0.36
CA ARG A 25 27.62 -24.88 -1.11
C ARG A 25 26.47 -25.79 -1.58
N LEU A 26 26.04 -26.73 -0.74
CA LEU A 26 24.86 -27.60 -0.92
C LEU A 26 23.62 -27.05 -0.23
N ASN A 27 23.70 -25.91 0.44
CA ASN A 27 22.60 -24.97 0.50
C ASN A 27 22.70 -24.10 -0.75
N PRO A 28 22.18 -24.54 -1.92
CA PRO A 28 21.64 -23.51 -2.78
C PRO A 28 20.67 -22.78 -1.86
N VAL A 29 20.74 -21.46 -1.82
CA VAL A 29 19.59 -20.65 -1.48
C VAL A 29 18.41 -21.36 -2.14
N ILE A 30 17.59 -22.06 -1.34
CA ILE A 30 16.37 -22.68 -1.79
C ILE A 30 15.42 -21.51 -1.99
N PHE A 31 15.72 -20.67 -2.99
CA PHE A 31 14.76 -20.27 -3.98
C PHE A 31 14.32 -21.58 -4.60
N SER A 32 13.41 -22.24 -3.87
CA SER A 32 12.54 -23.23 -4.46
C SER A 32 11.92 -22.47 -5.63
N ASN A 33 12.39 -22.77 -6.84
CA ASN A 33 11.58 -22.74 -8.04
C ASN A 33 10.46 -23.77 -7.82
N ARG A 34 9.59 -23.51 -6.83
CA ARG A 34 8.24 -23.99 -6.87
C ARG A 34 7.70 -23.29 -8.10
N SER A 35 7.37 -24.09 -9.09
CA SER A 35 6.33 -23.79 -10.06
C SER A 35 5.07 -23.34 -9.30
N GLU A 36 5.05 -22.10 -8.82
CA GLU A 36 3.81 -21.40 -8.54
C GLU A 36 3.26 -21.05 -9.90
N GLU A 37 2.33 -21.89 -10.35
CA GLU A 37 1.48 -21.69 -11.51
C GLU A 37 1.17 -20.20 -11.67
N ALA A 38 1.82 -19.63 -12.68
CA ALA A 38 1.45 -18.37 -13.28
C ALA A 38 0.07 -18.55 -13.92
N ASN A 39 -0.99 -18.51 -13.11
CA ASN A 39 -2.31 -18.18 -13.62
C ASN A 39 -2.42 -16.66 -13.60
N GLU A 40 -1.67 -16.06 -14.54
CA GLU A 40 -1.92 -14.73 -15.05
C GLU A 40 -3.26 -14.80 -15.79
N ILE A 41 -4.34 -14.39 -15.12
CA ILE A 41 -5.68 -14.41 -15.70
C ILE A 41 -6.00 -12.99 -16.15
N ILE A 42 -5.86 -12.80 -17.45
CA ILE A 42 -6.56 -11.78 -18.24
C ILE A 42 -8.06 -11.98 -17.99
N LEU A 43 -8.82 -10.91 -17.67
CA LEU A 43 -10.25 -10.84 -18.05
C LEU A 43 -10.87 -9.43 -17.87
N HIS A 44 -11.58 -9.03 -18.94
CA HIS A 44 -12.41 -7.85 -19.22
C HIS A 44 -11.75 -6.45 -19.26
N ASP A 45 -12.08 -5.72 -20.34
CA ASP A 45 -11.78 -4.30 -20.59
C ASP A 45 -10.29 -3.90 -20.68
N GLY A 46 -9.40 -4.84 -20.99
CA GLY A 46 -7.97 -4.56 -21.20
C GLY A 46 -7.16 -4.37 -19.92
N VAL A 47 -7.67 -4.88 -18.79
CA VAL A 47 -6.98 -4.89 -17.49
C VAL A 47 -6.32 -6.23 -17.22
N TYR A 48 -5.07 -6.19 -16.75
CA TYR A 48 -4.32 -7.38 -16.34
C TYR A 48 -4.24 -7.42 -14.82
N SER A 49 -4.39 -8.60 -14.21
CA SER A 49 -4.18 -8.76 -12.77
C SER A 49 -3.46 -10.06 -12.44
N THR A 50 -2.60 -10.01 -11.42
CA THR A 50 -1.96 -11.17 -10.83
C THR A 50 -2.01 -11.04 -9.31
N CYS A 51 -2.65 -12.00 -8.65
CA CYS A 51 -2.72 -12.02 -7.19
C CYS A 51 -1.90 -13.18 -6.63
N SER A 52 -1.42 -13.02 -5.41
CA SER A 52 -0.80 -14.11 -4.65
C SER A 52 -1.83 -15.18 -4.24
N ALA A 53 -1.35 -16.40 -3.98
CA ALA A 53 -2.21 -17.48 -3.46
C ALA A 53 -2.82 -17.13 -2.09
N SER A 54 -2.06 -16.45 -1.22
CA SER A 54 -2.54 -15.96 0.07
C SER A 54 -3.66 -14.92 -0.10
N PHE A 55 -3.53 -13.99 -1.05
CA PHE A 55 -4.59 -13.02 -1.35
C PHE A 55 -5.88 -13.66 -1.83
N ARG A 56 -5.80 -14.66 -2.72
CA ARG A 56 -6.99 -15.41 -3.18
C ARG A 56 -7.70 -16.15 -2.04
N LYS A 57 -6.93 -16.63 -1.05
CA LYS A 57 -7.44 -17.34 0.12
C LYS A 57 -7.90 -16.43 1.27
N LEU A 58 -7.80 -15.11 1.14
CA LEU A 58 -8.30 -14.19 2.16
C LEU A 58 -9.79 -14.39 2.38
N LEU A 59 -10.14 -14.63 3.63
CA LEU A 59 -11.49 -14.73 4.15
C LEU A 59 -11.76 -13.60 5.16
N PRO A 60 -13.02 -13.22 5.36
CA PRO A 60 -13.38 -12.25 6.38
C PRO A 60 -12.83 -12.66 7.77
N PRO A 61 -12.16 -11.76 8.51
CA PRO A 61 -11.65 -12.07 9.84
C PRO A 61 -12.74 -12.61 10.78
N ALA A 62 -12.40 -13.57 11.65
CA ALA A 62 -13.36 -14.11 12.62
C ALA A 62 -13.75 -13.07 13.69
N LYS A 63 -12.80 -12.22 14.10
CA LYS A 63 -13.00 -11.16 15.09
C LYS A 63 -13.05 -9.80 14.42
N ILE A 64 -14.10 -9.02 14.70
CA ILE A 64 -14.29 -7.66 14.16
C ILE A 64 -13.18 -6.71 14.64
N GLU A 65 -12.71 -6.86 15.88
CA GLU A 65 -11.64 -6.08 16.51
C GLU A 65 -10.27 -6.19 15.83
N ARG A 66 -10.11 -7.13 14.89
CA ARG A 66 -8.90 -7.29 14.08
C ARG A 66 -9.29 -7.28 12.60
N PRO A 67 -9.77 -6.15 12.08
CA PRO A 67 -10.19 -6.07 10.68
C PRO A 67 -8.99 -6.29 9.76
N LEU A 68 -9.28 -6.74 8.54
CA LEU A 68 -8.30 -6.75 7.45
C LEU A 68 -8.04 -5.31 7.03
N ILE A 69 -6.77 -4.88 7.00
CA ILE A 69 -6.43 -3.61 6.36
C ILE A 69 -6.21 -3.88 4.88
N ILE A 70 -7.01 -3.25 4.02
CA ILE A 70 -6.84 -3.29 2.57
C ILE A 70 -6.08 -2.02 2.19
N VAL A 71 -4.78 -2.15 1.95
CA VAL A 71 -3.95 -1.04 1.48
C VAL A 71 -4.03 -0.99 -0.04
N VAL A 72 -4.38 0.16 -0.58
CA VAL A 72 -4.48 0.42 -2.01
C VAL A 72 -3.41 1.42 -2.40
N THR A 73 -2.51 1.02 -3.29
CA THR A 73 -1.40 1.85 -3.74
C THR A 73 -1.47 2.03 -5.24
N PHE A 74 -1.63 3.27 -5.69
CA PHE A 74 -1.51 3.63 -7.10
C PHE A 74 -0.06 3.95 -7.41
N THR A 75 0.44 3.41 -8.52
CA THR A 75 1.80 3.68 -8.95
C THR A 75 1.86 3.88 -10.47
N TYR A 76 2.92 4.55 -10.93
CA TYR A 76 3.11 4.86 -12.34
C TYR A 76 4.61 4.98 -12.66
N PRO A 77 4.98 4.82 -13.95
CA PRO A 77 6.38 4.92 -14.36
C PRO A 77 7.06 6.24 -14.00
N ARG A 78 8.09 6.17 -13.15
CA ARG A 78 8.99 7.28 -12.81
C ARG A 78 10.30 6.77 -12.19
N PRO A 79 11.42 7.51 -12.29
CA PRO A 79 12.70 7.03 -11.78
C PRO A 79 12.75 6.72 -10.27
N THR A 80 11.95 7.42 -9.45
CA THR A 80 11.91 7.16 -7.99
C THR A 80 10.96 6.04 -7.59
N ARG A 81 10.17 5.47 -8.50
CA ARG A 81 9.11 4.51 -8.16
C ARG A 81 9.65 3.32 -7.36
N ILE A 82 10.73 2.70 -7.81
CA ILE A 82 11.25 1.50 -7.16
C ILE A 82 11.78 1.80 -5.75
N PRO A 83 12.62 2.84 -5.53
CA PRO A 83 12.96 3.30 -4.19
C PRO A 83 11.74 3.58 -3.29
N ASP A 84 10.73 4.27 -3.82
CA ASP A 84 9.51 4.66 -3.10
C ASP A 84 8.68 3.41 -2.72
N MET A 85 8.50 2.48 -3.65
CA MET A 85 7.83 1.21 -3.39
C MET A 85 8.62 0.30 -2.43
N ILE A 86 9.97 0.36 -2.43
CA ILE A 86 10.79 -0.39 -1.47
C ILE A 86 10.48 0.08 -0.04
N ARG A 87 10.56 1.38 0.23
CA ARG A 87 10.28 1.92 1.58
C ARG A 87 8.85 1.59 2.02
N LEU A 88 7.87 1.74 1.14
CA LEU A 88 6.48 1.41 1.46
C LEU A 88 6.35 -0.09 1.77
N SER A 89 6.88 -0.96 0.90
CA SER A 89 6.77 -2.41 1.08
C SER A 89 7.38 -2.88 2.41
N GLN A 90 8.54 -2.35 2.79
CA GLN A 90 9.20 -2.70 4.05
C GLN A 90 8.41 -2.22 5.26
N THR A 91 7.76 -1.05 5.20
CA THR A 91 6.82 -0.61 6.23
C THR A 91 5.63 -1.57 6.33
N LEU A 92 4.99 -1.90 5.21
CA LEU A 92 3.81 -2.79 5.18
C LEU A 92 4.12 -4.21 5.65
N MET A 93 5.35 -4.71 5.45
CA MET A 93 5.79 -6.03 5.93
C MET A 93 5.75 -6.16 7.46
N ASN A 94 5.75 -5.05 8.19
CA ASN A 94 5.63 -5.05 9.65
C ASN A 94 4.16 -5.08 10.14
N ILE A 95 3.19 -4.97 9.23
CA ILE A 95 1.78 -4.85 9.56
C ILE A 95 1.08 -6.21 9.39
N ARG A 96 0.42 -6.68 10.44
CA ARG A 96 -0.32 -7.95 10.41
C ARG A 96 -1.69 -7.80 9.77
N ASN A 97 -2.25 -8.91 9.26
CA ASN A 97 -3.61 -8.95 8.70
C ASN A 97 -3.88 -7.81 7.70
N ILE A 98 -3.03 -7.75 6.68
CA ILE A 98 -3.05 -6.75 5.63
C ILE A 98 -3.17 -7.44 4.26
N ALA A 99 -3.90 -6.79 3.36
CA ALA A 99 -3.94 -7.11 1.95
C ALA A 99 -3.44 -5.91 1.16
N TRP A 100 -2.55 -6.11 0.19
CA TRP A 100 -1.95 -5.03 -0.59
C TRP A 100 -2.39 -5.08 -2.04
N ILE A 101 -3.17 -4.10 -2.48
CA ILE A 101 -3.61 -3.93 -3.85
C ILE A 101 -2.73 -2.87 -4.49
N VAL A 102 -1.87 -3.28 -5.41
CA VAL A 102 -1.03 -2.37 -6.18
C VAL A 102 -1.65 -2.19 -7.55
N VAL A 103 -1.87 -0.94 -7.96
CA VAL A 103 -2.50 -0.60 -9.23
C VAL A 103 -1.55 0.24 -10.07
N GLU A 104 -1.03 -0.38 -11.12
CA GLU A 104 -0.21 0.25 -12.14
C GLU A 104 -1.10 1.07 -13.09
N ASP A 105 -0.81 2.37 -13.21
CA ASP A 105 -1.31 3.21 -14.30
C ASP A 105 -0.50 2.94 -15.58
N GLY A 106 -0.80 1.80 -16.19
CA GLY A 106 -0.09 1.24 -17.34
C GLY A 106 -0.83 0.05 -17.93
N LYS A 107 -0.58 -0.22 -19.22
CA LYS A 107 -1.22 -1.34 -19.95
C LYS A 107 -0.64 -2.72 -19.62
N LYS A 108 0.47 -2.77 -18.88
CA LYS A 108 1.25 -3.98 -18.58
C LYS A 108 1.94 -3.84 -17.24
N PHE A 109 2.26 -4.96 -16.63
CA PHE A 109 3.06 -4.99 -15.41
C PHE A 109 4.47 -4.45 -15.62
N ASN A 110 5.03 -3.85 -14.58
CA ASN A 110 6.44 -3.54 -14.51
C ASN A 110 7.21 -4.67 -13.81
N ASN A 111 8.25 -5.18 -14.46
CA ASN A 111 9.04 -6.31 -13.96
C ASN A 111 9.72 -6.01 -12.60
N PRO A 112 10.46 -4.90 -12.40
CA PRO A 112 10.99 -4.52 -11.10
C PRO A 112 9.92 -4.44 -9.98
N THR A 113 8.79 -3.77 -10.24
CA THR A 113 7.68 -3.65 -9.28
C THR A 113 7.08 -5.02 -8.95
N HIS A 114 6.83 -5.86 -9.96
CA HIS A 114 6.29 -7.20 -9.75
C HIS A 114 7.24 -8.08 -8.92
N HIS A 115 8.54 -8.06 -9.21
CA HIS A 115 9.55 -8.76 -8.41
C HIS A 115 9.58 -8.27 -6.96
N LEU A 116 9.51 -6.95 -6.75
CA LEU A 116 9.49 -6.35 -5.42
C LEU A 116 8.29 -6.82 -4.60
N ILE A 117 7.07 -6.73 -5.16
CA ILE A 117 5.85 -7.09 -4.44
C ILE A 117 5.84 -8.58 -4.10
N ARG A 118 6.27 -9.45 -5.04
CA ARG A 118 6.33 -10.90 -4.84
C ARG A 118 7.18 -11.32 -3.64
N ARG A 119 8.33 -10.68 -3.44
CA ARG A 119 9.25 -11.04 -2.34
C ARG A 119 8.80 -10.55 -0.95
N THR A 120 7.75 -9.72 -0.86
CA THR A 120 7.26 -9.21 0.44
C THR A 120 6.53 -10.25 1.28
N GLN A 121 6.04 -11.33 0.65
CA GLN A 121 5.14 -12.32 1.24
C GLN A 121 3.80 -11.76 1.77
N ILE A 122 3.52 -10.46 1.56
CA ILE A 122 2.22 -9.86 1.84
C ILE A 122 1.19 -10.49 0.90
N ALA A 123 -0.03 -10.72 1.39
CA ALA A 123 -1.14 -11.07 0.53
C ALA A 123 -1.43 -9.91 -0.43
N TYR A 124 -0.97 -10.03 -1.68
CA TYR A 124 -1.06 -8.95 -2.66
C TYR A 124 -1.92 -9.31 -3.87
N CYS A 125 -2.44 -8.27 -4.54
CA CYS A 125 -2.84 -8.32 -5.95
C CYS A 125 -2.27 -7.14 -6.73
N TYR A 126 -1.61 -7.42 -7.85
CA TYR A 126 -1.03 -6.42 -8.75
C TYR A 126 -1.88 -6.31 -10.01
N ILE A 127 -2.35 -5.10 -10.30
CA ILE A 127 -3.34 -4.82 -11.34
C ILE A 127 -2.76 -3.76 -12.28
N ALA A 128 -2.78 -3.99 -13.58
CA ALA A 128 -2.36 -3.02 -14.59
C ALA A 128 -3.57 -2.50 -15.37
N VAL A 129 -3.86 -1.22 -15.20
CA VAL A 129 -5.01 -0.54 -15.79
C VAL A 129 -4.50 0.51 -16.77
N GLY A 130 -4.77 0.30 -18.06
CA GLY A 130 -4.54 1.30 -19.08
C GLY A 130 -5.49 2.49 -18.92
N ARG A 131 -5.02 3.69 -19.26
CA ARG A 131 -5.88 4.89 -19.30
C ARG A 131 -7.03 4.70 -20.29
N LEU A 132 -8.26 4.84 -19.80
CA LEU A 132 -9.46 4.91 -20.62
C LEU A 132 -9.76 6.38 -20.97
N LYS A 133 -10.15 6.64 -22.23
CA LYS A 133 -10.43 8.00 -22.73
C LYS A 133 -11.63 8.67 -22.06
N THR A 134 -12.53 7.88 -21.46
CA THR A 134 -13.72 8.34 -20.75
C THR A 134 -13.41 9.05 -19.44
N PHE A 135 -12.18 8.96 -18.93
CA PHE A 135 -11.80 9.60 -17.68
C PHE A 135 -11.03 10.90 -17.90
N PRO A 136 -11.26 11.92 -17.05
CA PRO A 136 -10.79 13.27 -17.29
C PRO A 136 -9.26 13.38 -17.20
N VAL A 137 -8.63 12.68 -16.24
CA VAL A 137 -7.18 12.83 -15.95
C VAL A 137 -6.51 11.45 -15.81
N ARG A 138 -5.19 11.42 -16.01
CA ARG A 138 -4.34 10.24 -15.80
C ARG A 138 -4.53 9.65 -14.39
N GLY A 139 -4.49 8.32 -14.28
CA GLY A 139 -4.68 7.58 -13.02
C GLY A 139 -6.12 7.44 -12.54
N TRP A 140 -7.10 8.12 -13.13
CA TRP A 140 -8.51 7.99 -12.74
C TRP A 140 -9.12 6.63 -13.09
N SER A 141 -8.79 6.08 -14.26
CA SER A 141 -9.22 4.74 -14.65
C SER A 141 -8.72 3.67 -13.68
N ALA A 142 -7.46 3.78 -13.24
CA ALA A 142 -6.86 2.91 -12.24
C ALA A 142 -7.60 2.97 -10.90
N ARG A 143 -7.92 4.18 -10.44
CA ARG A 143 -8.66 4.42 -9.19
C ARG A 143 -10.08 3.88 -9.22
N ASP A 144 -10.79 4.14 -10.31
CA ASP A 144 -12.16 3.65 -10.49
C ASP A 144 -12.20 2.12 -10.54
N TYR A 145 -11.27 1.51 -11.28
CA TYR A 145 -11.13 0.06 -11.32
C TYR A 145 -10.81 -0.51 -9.94
N ALA A 146 -9.90 0.11 -9.17
CA ALA A 146 -9.53 -0.34 -7.84
C ALA A 146 -10.74 -0.36 -6.89
N LEU A 147 -11.56 0.70 -6.90
CA LEU A 147 -12.79 0.76 -6.10
C LEU A 147 -13.75 -0.38 -6.48
N LYS A 148 -14.01 -0.57 -7.78
CA LYS A 148 -14.88 -1.66 -8.28
C LYS A 148 -14.32 -3.03 -7.92
N PHE A 149 -13.01 -3.21 -8.03
CA PHE A 149 -12.32 -4.44 -7.65
C PHE A 149 -12.48 -4.74 -6.17
N ILE A 150 -12.29 -3.75 -5.29
CA ILE A 150 -12.44 -3.91 -3.84
C ILE A 150 -13.88 -4.28 -3.48
N LEU A 151 -14.86 -3.55 -4.00
CA LEU A 151 -16.29 -3.81 -3.77
C LEU A 151 -16.69 -5.22 -4.17
N ARG A 152 -16.15 -5.74 -5.29
CA ARG A 152 -16.40 -7.11 -5.76
C ARG A 152 -15.65 -8.15 -4.93
N ARG A 153 -14.34 -7.98 -4.75
CA ARG A 153 -13.45 -8.97 -4.13
C ARG A 153 -13.75 -9.17 -2.64
N PHE A 154 -14.12 -8.10 -1.94
CA PHE A 154 -14.31 -8.11 -0.49
C PHE A 154 -15.79 -7.95 -0.07
N ALA A 155 -16.75 -8.18 -0.98
CA ALA A 155 -18.18 -8.01 -0.71
C ALA A 155 -18.67 -8.73 0.58
N ASN A 156 -18.10 -9.90 0.89
CA ASN A 156 -18.45 -10.70 2.07
C ASN A 156 -17.72 -10.30 3.37
N PHE A 157 -16.81 -9.33 3.31
CA PHE A 157 -16.09 -8.85 4.50
C PHE A 157 -16.96 -7.93 5.36
N SER A 158 -17.98 -7.30 4.79
CA SER A 158 -18.88 -6.38 5.51
C SER A 158 -18.07 -5.30 6.28
N ASN A 159 -18.25 -5.17 7.59
CA ASN A 159 -17.54 -4.24 8.45
C ASN A 159 -16.16 -4.72 8.96
N ARG A 160 -15.68 -5.88 8.49
CA ARG A 160 -14.45 -6.54 8.97
C ARG A 160 -13.21 -6.22 8.14
N ALA A 161 -13.27 -5.14 7.37
CA ALA A 161 -12.15 -4.62 6.63
C ALA A 161 -12.17 -3.09 6.61
N VAL A 162 -10.99 -2.50 6.59
CA VAL A 162 -10.78 -1.06 6.45
C VAL A 162 -9.92 -0.82 5.22
N VAL A 163 -10.36 0.06 4.34
CA VAL A 163 -9.64 0.45 3.13
C VAL A 163 -8.81 1.69 3.42
N TYR A 164 -7.51 1.63 3.12
CA TYR A 164 -6.59 2.75 3.24
C TYR A 164 -5.86 2.98 1.92
N PHE A 165 -5.91 4.21 1.43
CA PHE A 165 -5.21 4.61 0.21
C PHE A 165 -3.84 5.14 0.59
N ALA A 166 -2.80 4.37 0.23
CA ALA A 166 -1.42 4.70 0.54
C ALA A 166 -0.63 4.93 -0.75
N ASP A 167 -0.38 6.20 -1.07
CA ASP A 167 0.50 6.59 -2.17
C ASP A 167 1.90 6.01 -1.97
N ASP A 168 2.55 5.68 -3.08
CA ASP A 168 3.84 4.97 -3.05
C ASP A 168 4.99 5.85 -2.53
N ASP A 169 4.85 7.17 -2.59
CA ASP A 169 5.87 8.13 -2.17
C ASP A 169 5.69 8.77 -0.78
N ASN A 170 4.56 8.55 -0.11
CA ASN A 170 4.37 9.04 1.25
C ASN A 170 5.21 8.25 2.27
N THR A 171 5.37 8.83 3.46
CA THR A 171 6.04 8.20 4.61
C THR A 171 5.01 7.84 5.66
N TYR A 172 5.07 6.61 6.17
CA TYR A 172 4.06 6.06 7.08
C TYR A 172 4.73 5.50 8.34
N ASP A 173 4.28 5.93 9.51
CA ASP A 173 4.65 5.30 10.77
C ASP A 173 3.83 4.01 10.94
N ILE A 174 4.47 2.91 11.35
CA ILE A 174 3.78 1.63 11.60
C ILE A 174 2.64 1.77 12.62
N ARG A 175 2.76 2.73 13.56
CA ARG A 175 1.75 3.05 14.58
C ARG A 175 0.45 3.52 13.95
N LEU A 176 0.48 4.14 12.76
CA LEU A 176 -0.73 4.57 12.04
C LEU A 176 -1.70 3.40 11.82
N PHE A 177 -1.15 2.28 11.36
CA PHE A 177 -1.93 1.09 11.00
C PHE A 177 -2.61 0.47 12.22
N ASP A 178 -1.86 0.28 13.31
CA ASP A 178 -2.36 -0.40 14.50
C ASP A 178 -3.14 0.52 15.44
N ARG A 179 -2.74 1.79 15.58
CA ARG A 179 -3.39 2.73 16.51
C ARG A 179 -4.61 3.40 15.92
N PHE A 180 -4.62 3.72 14.62
CA PHE A 180 -5.69 4.49 13.97
C PHE A 180 -6.47 3.62 12.99
N ILE A 181 -5.85 3.16 11.89
CA ILE A 181 -6.55 2.50 10.77
C ILE A 181 -7.37 1.28 11.23
N ARG A 182 -6.83 0.41 12.10
CA ARG A 182 -7.58 -0.76 12.60
C ARG A 182 -8.82 -0.41 13.42
N LYS A 183 -8.86 0.77 14.02
CA LYS A 183 -9.95 1.21 14.89
C LYS A 183 -11.04 1.95 14.13
N VAL A 184 -10.93 2.07 12.81
CA VAL A 184 -11.93 2.74 11.97
C VAL A 184 -13.19 1.90 11.86
N GLU A 185 -14.28 2.41 12.42
CA GLU A 185 -15.60 1.82 12.33
C GLU A 185 -16.40 2.39 11.15
N ALA A 186 -16.29 3.69 10.87
CA ALA A 186 -16.96 4.34 9.74
C ALA A 186 -15.93 5.01 8.83
N ILE A 187 -15.51 6.23 9.16
CA ILE A 187 -14.43 6.94 8.46
C ILE A 187 -13.48 7.50 9.52
N GLY A 188 -12.25 7.01 9.54
CA GLY A 188 -11.21 7.54 10.42
C GLY A 188 -10.50 8.67 9.72
N VAL A 189 -10.25 9.75 10.45
CA VAL A 189 -9.49 10.91 9.96
C VAL A 189 -8.37 11.25 10.95
N TRP A 190 -7.23 11.73 10.46
CA TRP A 190 -6.09 12.18 11.28
C TRP A 190 -5.27 13.27 10.58
N ALA A 191 -4.33 13.88 11.31
CA ALA A 191 -3.43 14.89 10.78
C ALA A 191 -2.39 14.31 9.82
N VAL A 192 -2.00 15.09 8.81
CA VAL A 192 -0.96 14.75 7.82
C VAL A 192 0.08 15.86 7.77
N GLY A 193 1.36 15.48 7.74
CA GLY A 193 2.47 16.42 7.61
C GLY A 193 2.84 16.72 6.16
N LEU A 194 3.36 17.92 5.90
CA LEU A 194 3.96 18.35 4.63
C LEU A 194 3.01 18.26 3.41
N VAL A 195 1.74 18.60 3.61
CA VAL A 195 0.69 18.48 2.58
C VAL A 195 0.19 19.86 2.15
N ALA A 196 -0.18 19.99 0.88
CA ALA A 196 -0.71 21.23 0.29
C ALA A 196 0.14 22.50 0.55
N GLY A 197 1.47 22.35 0.67
CA GLY A 197 2.39 23.46 0.96
C GLY A 197 2.43 23.90 2.43
N GLN A 198 1.77 23.16 3.33
CA GLN A 198 1.70 23.44 4.77
C GLN A 198 2.50 22.39 5.55
N ILE A 199 2.93 22.77 6.76
CA ILE A 199 3.68 21.86 7.66
C ILE A 199 2.76 20.74 8.16
N VAL A 200 1.50 21.06 8.45
CA VAL A 200 0.50 20.11 8.93
C VAL A 200 -0.89 20.55 8.47
N GLU A 201 -1.69 19.58 8.03
CA GLU A 201 -3.13 19.69 7.89
C GLU A 201 -3.75 18.82 8.97
N ALA A 202 -4.70 19.35 9.76
CA ALA A 202 -5.29 18.65 10.89
C ALA A 202 -6.79 18.86 10.97
N ILE A 203 -7.45 18.12 11.87
CA ILE A 203 -8.90 18.16 12.04
C ILE A 203 -9.29 19.21 13.07
N LYS A 204 -10.30 20.01 12.74
CA LYS A 204 -11.02 20.83 13.71
C LYS A 204 -12.19 20.02 14.28
N HIS A 205 -12.29 19.98 15.60
CA HIS A 205 -13.31 19.22 16.31
C HIS A 205 -13.93 20.05 17.45
N SER A 206 -15.14 19.68 17.87
CA SER A 206 -15.79 20.20 19.08
C SER A 206 -15.22 19.54 20.35
N ALA A 207 -15.65 19.99 21.52
CA ALA A 207 -15.27 19.38 22.79
C ALA A 207 -15.72 17.92 22.91
N GLU A 208 -16.78 17.53 22.18
CA GLU A 208 -17.35 16.19 22.11
C GLU A 208 -16.69 15.31 21.04
N ASN A 209 -15.54 15.72 20.49
CA ASN A 209 -14.82 15.04 19.40
C ASN A 209 -15.60 14.94 18.08
N ILE A 210 -16.58 15.80 17.86
CA ILE A 210 -17.30 15.87 16.57
C ILE A 210 -16.48 16.72 15.61
N VAL A 211 -16.18 16.16 14.43
CA VAL A 211 -15.46 16.89 13.38
C VAL A 211 -16.33 18.02 12.84
N ASN A 212 -15.83 19.25 12.89
CA ASN A 212 -16.56 20.45 12.45
C ASN A 212 -15.75 21.33 11.48
N GLY A 213 -14.65 20.80 10.96
CA GLY A 213 -13.87 21.43 9.89
C GLY A 213 -12.43 20.94 9.85
N TRP A 214 -11.61 21.70 9.14
CA TRP A 214 -10.20 21.41 8.89
C TRP A 214 -9.34 22.59 9.34
N LEU A 215 -8.16 22.30 9.89
CA LEU A 215 -7.16 23.29 10.26
C LEU A 215 -6.15 23.38 9.11
N ASN A 216 -6.41 24.30 8.18
CA ASN A 216 -5.56 24.59 7.03
C ASN A 216 -5.53 26.12 6.75
N GLU A 217 -4.42 26.63 6.21
CA GLU A 217 -4.22 28.09 5.97
C GLU A 217 -4.77 28.58 4.60
N PHE A 218 -5.08 27.65 3.68
CA PHE A 218 -5.53 27.94 2.32
C PHE A 218 -6.88 27.24 2.03
N SER A 219 -8.00 27.83 2.45
CA SER A 219 -9.33 27.22 2.26
C SER A 219 -10.18 27.93 1.21
N PRO A 220 -10.51 27.28 0.07
CA PRO A 220 -11.72 27.52 -0.70
C PRO A 220 -12.86 26.61 -0.21
N LYS A 221 -13.89 27.19 0.43
CA LYS A 221 -15.21 26.67 0.86
C LYS A 221 -15.70 25.31 0.32
N HIS A 222 -15.01 24.19 0.55
CA HIS A 222 -15.49 22.84 0.21
C HIS A 222 -15.60 21.96 1.46
N ASN A 223 -16.56 21.03 1.47
CA ASN A 223 -16.86 20.23 2.67
C ASN A 223 -15.79 19.16 3.00
N TRP A 224 -14.95 18.79 2.03
CA TRP A 224 -14.02 17.66 2.12
C TRP A 224 -12.59 18.06 1.75
N GLU A 225 -12.01 18.98 2.53
CA GLU A 225 -10.63 19.45 2.35
C GLU A 225 -9.65 18.52 3.06
N ILE A 226 -9.56 17.28 2.55
CA ILE A 226 -8.69 16.27 3.12
C ILE A 226 -7.81 15.62 2.06
N ASN A 227 -6.56 15.38 2.42
CA ASN A 227 -5.65 14.59 1.60
C ASN A 227 -5.97 13.09 1.66
N MET A 228 -5.73 12.36 0.57
CA MET A 228 -5.99 10.91 0.50
C MET A 228 -5.33 10.10 1.63
N ALA A 229 -4.17 10.52 2.14
CA ALA A 229 -3.45 9.84 3.21
C ALA A 229 -4.01 10.14 4.62
N SER A 230 -4.91 11.11 4.76
CA SER A 230 -5.46 11.59 6.04
C SER A 230 -6.63 10.75 6.56
N PHE A 231 -7.14 9.80 5.77
CA PHE A 231 -8.31 9.05 6.16
C PHE A 231 -8.26 7.58 5.74
N ALA A 232 -9.05 6.76 6.43
CA ALA A 232 -9.39 5.40 6.01
C ALA A 232 -10.89 5.18 6.13
N ILE A 233 -11.42 4.29 5.29
CA ILE A 233 -12.86 4.04 5.19
C ILE A 233 -13.12 2.58 5.58
N ASN A 234 -14.02 2.35 6.54
CA ASN A 234 -14.51 1.01 6.78
C ASN A 234 -15.26 0.51 5.56
N LEU A 235 -14.95 -0.70 5.10
CA LEU A 235 -15.49 -1.28 3.88
C LEU A 235 -17.02 -1.26 3.83
N ARG A 236 -17.71 -1.32 4.98
CA ARG A 236 -19.17 -1.21 5.05
C ARG A 236 -19.73 0.07 4.42
N ILE A 237 -19.00 1.19 4.53
CA ILE A 237 -19.42 2.48 3.97
C ILE A 237 -19.34 2.45 2.44
N LEU A 238 -18.27 1.87 1.89
CA LEU A 238 -18.13 1.66 0.44
C LEU A 238 -19.20 0.68 -0.08
N LEU A 239 -19.46 -0.41 0.65
CA LEU A 239 -20.45 -1.42 0.27
C LEU A 239 -21.90 -0.93 0.32
N ARG A 240 -22.22 0.11 1.10
CA ARG A 240 -23.54 0.78 1.06
C ARG A 240 -23.73 1.56 -0.23
N ASN A 241 -22.64 2.06 -0.81
CA ASN A 241 -22.62 2.92 -2.00
C ASN A 241 -21.99 2.19 -3.20
N LYS A 242 -22.54 1.02 -3.60
CA LYS A 242 -21.94 0.14 -4.63
C LYS A 242 -21.82 0.76 -6.02
N ASN A 243 -22.54 1.85 -6.28
CA ASN A 243 -22.58 2.55 -7.56
C ASN A 243 -21.59 3.72 -7.64
N VAL A 244 -20.73 3.91 -6.63
CA VAL A 244 -19.67 4.93 -6.66
C VAL A 244 -18.83 4.74 -7.92
N SER A 245 -18.69 5.81 -8.69
CA SER A 245 -17.89 5.86 -9.92
C SER A 245 -17.11 7.15 -9.94
N LEU A 246 -15.83 7.05 -10.30
CA LEU A 246 -14.97 8.23 -10.45
C LEU A 246 -15.05 8.83 -11.86
N SER A 247 -15.82 8.22 -12.77
CA SER A 247 -15.95 8.68 -14.16
C SER A 247 -16.51 10.09 -14.30
N ASN A 248 -17.40 10.49 -13.39
CA ASN A 248 -18.17 11.74 -13.50
C ASN A 248 -17.56 12.90 -12.73
N CYS A 249 -16.39 12.69 -12.11
CA CYS A 249 -15.76 13.69 -11.27
C CYS A 249 -14.86 14.57 -12.13
N ILE A 250 -15.50 15.56 -12.72
CA ILE A 250 -14.83 16.60 -13.48
C ILE A 250 -14.62 17.77 -12.51
N TYR A 251 -13.38 18.25 -12.38
CA TYR A 251 -12.96 19.43 -11.60
C TYR A 251 -12.76 19.30 -10.07
N ASN A 252 -12.98 18.13 -9.46
CA ASN A 252 -12.70 17.90 -8.04
C ASN A 252 -11.47 17.03 -7.81
N SER A 253 -10.84 17.15 -6.64
CA SER A 253 -9.84 16.18 -6.20
C SER A 253 -10.50 14.80 -6.00
N LEU A 254 -9.66 13.76 -5.94
CA LEU A 254 -10.13 12.38 -5.81
C LEU A 254 -10.88 12.15 -4.51
N GLU A 255 -10.39 12.74 -3.42
CA GLU A 255 -10.93 12.67 -2.08
C GLU A 255 -12.34 13.26 -2.05
N VAL A 256 -12.48 14.50 -2.53
CA VAL A 256 -13.77 15.19 -2.63
C VAL A 256 -14.73 14.38 -3.49
N CYS A 257 -14.30 13.93 -4.66
CA CYS A 257 -15.11 13.12 -5.57
C CYS A 257 -15.64 11.83 -4.92
N LEU A 258 -14.78 11.10 -4.20
CA LEU A 258 -15.16 9.85 -3.55
C LEU A 258 -16.11 10.12 -2.38
N LEU A 259 -15.70 10.99 -1.45
CA LEU A 259 -16.41 11.23 -0.18
C LEU A 259 -17.80 11.84 -0.40
N SER A 260 -17.94 12.75 -1.38
CA SER A 260 -19.24 13.31 -1.76
C SER A 260 -20.25 12.26 -2.27
N GLN A 261 -19.79 11.07 -2.69
CA GLN A 261 -20.66 9.99 -3.17
C GLN A 261 -21.00 8.95 -2.08
N LEU A 262 -20.49 9.09 -0.86
CA LEU A 262 -20.67 8.08 0.20
C LEU A 262 -21.87 8.35 1.11
N SER A 263 -22.59 9.45 0.91
CA SER A 263 -23.72 9.87 1.76
C SER A 263 -23.36 9.90 3.26
N ILE A 264 -22.15 10.40 3.55
CA ILE A 264 -21.58 10.49 4.90
C ILE A 264 -21.87 11.84 5.52
N THR A 265 -22.00 11.88 6.84
CA THR A 265 -22.12 13.12 7.62
C THR A 265 -20.91 13.33 8.53
N ASN A 266 -20.83 14.47 9.21
CA ASN A 266 -19.73 14.75 10.15
C ASN A 266 -19.70 13.76 11.33
N GLU A 267 -20.85 13.19 11.69
CA GLU A 267 -21.01 12.18 12.74
C GLU A 267 -20.43 10.82 12.35
N ASP A 268 -20.23 10.55 11.05
CA ASP A 268 -19.56 9.34 10.57
C ASP A 268 -18.01 9.45 10.68
N LEU A 269 -17.49 10.66 10.94
CA LEU A 269 -16.06 10.92 11.05
C LEU A 269 -15.55 10.64 12.47
N GLN A 270 -14.47 9.87 12.55
CA GLN A 270 -13.80 9.49 13.77
C GLN A 270 -12.41 10.13 13.79
N PRO A 271 -12.19 11.21 14.58
CA PRO A 271 -10.88 11.84 14.68
C PRO A 271 -9.92 10.98 15.49
N PHE A 272 -8.69 10.84 15.00
CA PHE A 272 -7.62 10.09 15.65
C PHE A 272 -6.40 10.98 15.90
N GLY A 273 -5.77 10.79 17.06
CA GLY A 273 -4.47 11.38 17.40
C GLY A 273 -4.53 12.81 17.96
N HIS A 274 -5.66 13.49 17.86
CA HIS A 274 -5.86 14.86 18.39
C HIS A 274 -5.87 14.92 19.92
N ASP A 275 -6.20 13.80 20.57
CA ASP A 275 -6.27 13.61 22.02
C ASP A 275 -4.94 13.14 22.64
N LEU A 276 -3.92 12.86 21.82
CA LEU A 276 -2.63 12.36 22.28
C LEU A 276 -1.67 13.49 22.68
N THR A 277 -0.79 13.22 23.66
CA THR A 277 0.33 14.09 24.01
C THR A 277 1.62 13.26 24.10
N PRO A 278 2.66 13.58 23.30
CA PRO A 278 2.66 14.56 22.21
C PRO A 278 1.72 14.15 21.05
N ARG A 279 1.26 15.13 20.28
CA ARG A 279 0.46 14.93 19.05
C ARG A 279 1.36 14.53 17.89
N ASP A 280 1.80 13.28 17.89
CA ASP A 280 2.63 12.75 16.82
C ASP A 280 1.85 12.71 15.48
N ILE A 281 2.45 13.28 14.44
CA ILE A 281 2.02 13.04 13.05
C ILE A 281 2.48 11.62 12.68
N LEU A 282 1.58 10.78 12.16
CA LEU A 282 1.90 9.39 11.82
C LEU A 282 1.98 9.12 10.30
N VAL A 283 1.71 10.14 9.49
CA VAL A 283 1.83 10.08 8.03
C VAL A 283 2.27 11.42 7.47
N TRP A 284 3.17 11.37 6.49
CA TRP A 284 3.73 12.55 5.84
C TRP A 284 3.61 12.43 4.33
N HIS A 285 3.17 13.51 3.71
CA HIS A 285 2.98 13.63 2.27
C HIS A 285 4.31 13.98 1.55
N THR A 286 5.29 13.10 1.71
CA THR A 286 6.63 13.27 1.15
C THR A 286 6.67 13.04 -0.36
N LYS A 287 7.57 13.74 -1.08
CA LYS A 287 7.85 13.48 -2.49
C LYS A 287 9.33 13.29 -2.72
N SER A 288 9.68 12.21 -3.43
CA SER A 288 11.07 11.92 -3.77
C SER A 288 11.53 12.73 -4.97
N THR A 289 12.72 13.29 -4.88
CA THR A 289 13.42 13.93 -6.00
C THR A 289 14.65 13.11 -6.38
N HIS A 290 15.10 13.25 -7.63
CA HIS A 290 16.30 12.57 -8.12
C HIS A 290 16.97 13.44 -9.18
N PHE A 291 18.26 13.17 -9.41
CA PHE A 291 19.03 13.78 -10.48
C PHE A 291 19.71 12.68 -11.29
N VAL A 292 19.36 12.57 -12.57
CA VAL A 292 19.99 11.67 -13.53
C VAL A 292 20.46 12.50 -14.72
N ARG A 293 21.74 12.39 -15.09
CA ARG A 293 22.29 13.07 -16.26
C ARG A 293 21.65 12.53 -17.53
N SER A 294 21.31 13.42 -18.48
CA SER A 294 20.62 13.10 -19.74
C SER A 294 21.25 11.98 -20.57
N ASN A 295 22.57 11.77 -20.45
CA ASN A 295 23.33 10.82 -21.25
C ASN A 295 23.58 9.45 -20.56
N MET A 296 23.06 9.21 -19.34
CA MET A 296 23.32 7.97 -18.59
C MET A 296 22.27 6.86 -18.75
N TYR A 297 21.20 7.05 -19.56
CA TYR A 297 20.16 6.03 -19.76
C TYR A 297 20.65 4.75 -20.49
N LEU A 298 21.87 4.75 -21.02
CA LEU A 298 22.45 3.66 -21.81
C LEU A 298 23.23 2.64 -20.97
N GLY A 299 23.63 2.98 -19.74
CA GLY A 299 24.42 2.10 -18.87
C GLY A 299 23.55 1.42 -17.80
N ARG A 300 22.69 0.47 -18.18
CA ARG A 300 21.91 -0.29 -17.19
C ARG A 300 22.73 -1.40 -16.50
N TYR A 301 23.88 -1.77 -17.06
CA TYR A 301 24.81 -2.80 -16.53
C TYR A 301 24.13 -4.10 -16.06
N GLY A 302 23.04 -4.50 -16.72
CA GLY A 302 22.24 -5.68 -16.35
C GLY A 302 21.33 -5.51 -15.14
N TYR A 303 21.30 -4.34 -14.49
CA TYR A 303 20.37 -4.06 -13.40
C TYR A 303 18.95 -3.82 -13.92
N LEU A 304 17.98 -4.37 -13.19
CA LEU A 304 16.56 -4.14 -13.41
C LEU A 304 16.17 -2.74 -12.90
N ILE A 305 16.43 -1.73 -13.73
CA ILE A 305 15.95 -0.36 -13.52
C ILE A 305 14.78 -0.05 -14.45
N GLU A 306 13.91 0.85 -14.02
CA GLU A 306 12.86 1.42 -14.86
C GLU A 306 13.43 2.44 -15.83
#